data_AF-A0A947G4M4-F1
#
_entry.id   AF-A0A947G4M4-F1
#
_cell.length_a   1.000
_cell.length_b   1.000
_cell.length_c   1.000
_cell.angle_alpha   90.00
_cell.angle_beta   90.00
_cell.angle_gamma   90.00
#
_symmetry.space_group_name_H-M   'P 1'
#
loop_
_entity.id
_entity.type
_entity.pdbx_description
1 polymer ?
#
loop_
_entity_poly.entity_id
_entity_poly.type
_entity_poly.pdbx_seq_one_letter_code
_entity_poly.pdbx_strand_id
1 'polypeptide(L)'
;MSRSSRAAGFTLMELMVTLAIIALLSSVAIPAFVGYLKKAKSAEATSLLQKLYAGSRIYYLENRQFPEAAAITPALGTCCISGGDKCAPLASQWTDATWVALQFSVDDPHYYVYQYTTDDVRTNFYVRAFGDLDCDGEFSTFQMMGEINSQYADGPAGTASIYKIKERE
;
A
#
# COMPACT_ATOMS: atom_id res chain seq x y z
N MET A 1 33.39 30.77 -47.39
CA MET A 1 33.18 29.39 -47.86
C MET A 1 32.21 28.70 -46.92
N SER A 2 30.97 28.48 -47.33
CA SER A 2 29.95 27.80 -46.53
C SER A 2 30.08 26.28 -46.70
N ARG A 3 30.38 25.55 -45.62
CA ARG A 3 30.38 24.08 -45.62
C ARG A 3 28.93 23.61 -45.50
N SER A 4 28.40 23.02 -46.58
CA SER A 4 27.14 22.28 -46.56
C SER A 4 27.31 21.00 -45.72
N SER A 5 26.73 20.97 -44.52
CA SER A 5 26.54 19.74 -43.75
C SER A 5 25.58 18.81 -44.49
N ARG A 6 26.04 17.63 -44.92
CA ARG A 6 25.15 16.58 -45.44
C ARG A 6 24.23 16.12 -44.31
N ALA A 7 22.93 16.30 -44.48
CA ALA A 7 21.95 15.68 -43.60
C ALA A 7 21.99 14.16 -43.82
N ALA A 8 22.49 13.41 -42.84
CA ALA A 8 22.33 11.97 -42.81
C ALA A 8 20.91 11.65 -42.35
N GLY A 9 20.09 11.05 -43.22
CA GLY A 9 18.75 10.58 -42.89
C GLY A 9 18.75 9.09 -42.54
N PHE A 10 17.90 8.70 -41.58
CA PHE A 10 17.64 7.30 -41.26
C PHE A 10 16.89 6.60 -42.40
N THR A 11 17.18 5.31 -42.63
CA THR A 11 16.47 4.53 -43.65
C THR A 11 15.17 3.93 -43.09
N LEU A 12 14.16 3.73 -43.95
CA LEU A 12 12.92 3.06 -43.54
C LEU A 12 13.15 1.63 -43.03
N MET A 13 14.13 0.92 -43.61
CA MET A 13 14.46 -0.44 -43.15
C MET A 13 15.09 -0.45 -41.76
N GLU A 14 15.90 0.55 -41.44
CA GLU A 14 16.51 0.69 -40.11
C GLU A 14 15.45 0.91 -39.03
N LEU A 15 14.42 1.70 -39.34
CA LEU A 15 13.27 1.87 -38.45
C LEU A 15 12.45 0.57 -38.31
N MET A 16 12.27 -0.21 -39.38
CA MET A 16 11.50 -1.45 -39.31
C MET A 16 12.18 -2.52 -38.44
N VAL A 17 13.48 -2.74 -38.62
CA VAL A 17 14.22 -3.75 -37.83
C VAL A 17 14.31 -3.33 -36.36
N THR A 18 14.54 -2.04 -36.09
CA THR A 18 14.61 -1.54 -34.70
C THR A 18 13.28 -1.69 -33.97
N LEU A 19 12.15 -1.35 -34.60
CA LEU A 19 10.83 -1.56 -34.01
C LEU A 19 10.51 -3.05 -33.78
N ALA A 20 10.92 -3.93 -34.68
CA ALA A 20 10.74 -5.37 -34.50
C ALA A 20 11.49 -5.90 -33.27
N ILE A 21 12.73 -5.45 -33.05
CA ILE A 21 13.52 -5.82 -31.86
C ILE A 21 12.91 -5.22 -30.59
N ILE A 22 12.49 -3.95 -30.62
CA ILE A 22 11.84 -3.29 -29.47
C ILE A 22 10.56 -4.02 -29.08
N ALA A 23 9.74 -4.43 -30.04
CA ALA A 23 8.49 -5.18 -29.78
C ALA A 23 8.78 -6.52 -29.09
N LEU A 24 9.78 -7.27 -29.57
CA LEU A 24 10.19 -8.53 -28.97
C LEU A 24 10.65 -8.36 -27.52
N LEU A 25 11.53 -7.39 -27.26
CA LEU A 25 12.04 -7.13 -25.90
C LEU A 25 10.92 -6.62 -24.97
N SER A 26 10.06 -5.74 -25.46
CA SER A 26 8.96 -5.15 -24.69
C SER A 26 7.95 -6.21 -24.24
N SER A 27 7.71 -7.25 -25.04
CA SER A 27 6.77 -8.32 -24.71
C SER A 27 7.11 -9.04 -23.40
N VAL A 28 8.39 -9.16 -23.06
CA VAL A 28 8.86 -9.77 -21.80
C VAL A 28 9.13 -8.72 -20.72
N ALA A 29 9.65 -7.56 -21.10
CA ALA A 29 10.05 -6.53 -20.15
C ALA A 29 8.86 -5.86 -19.44
N ILE A 30 7.77 -5.58 -20.15
CA ILE A 30 6.59 -4.90 -19.60
C ILE A 30 5.93 -5.70 -18.46
N PRO A 31 5.52 -6.97 -18.64
CA PRO A 31 4.88 -7.72 -17.55
C PRO A 31 5.80 -7.90 -16.34
N ALA A 32 7.11 -8.11 -16.57
CA ALA A 32 8.08 -8.20 -15.49
C ALA A 32 8.19 -6.88 -14.69
N PHE A 33 8.20 -5.74 -15.38
CA PHE A 33 8.24 -4.42 -14.75
C PHE A 33 6.97 -4.12 -13.95
N VAL A 34 5.79 -4.44 -14.48
CA VAL A 34 4.52 -4.29 -13.75
C VAL A 34 4.52 -5.12 -12.46
N GLY A 35 5.01 -6.37 -12.51
CA GLY A 35 5.16 -7.21 -11.31
C GLY A 35 6.10 -6.62 -10.27
N TYR A 36 7.20 -5.97 -10.69
CA TYR A 36 8.10 -5.27 -9.78
C TYR A 36 7.41 -4.06 -9.11
N LEU A 37 6.66 -3.27 -9.88
CA LEU A 37 5.88 -2.15 -9.33
C LEU A 37 4.85 -2.62 -8.30
N LYS A 38 4.12 -3.71 -8.58
CA LYS A 38 3.17 -4.30 -7.61
C LYS A 38 3.86 -4.68 -6.30
N LYS A 39 5.02 -5.35 -6.36
CA LYS A 39 5.80 -5.71 -5.16
C LYS A 39 6.25 -4.48 -4.37
N ALA A 40 6.69 -3.43 -5.05
CA ALA A 40 7.07 -2.17 -4.41
C ALA A 40 5.87 -1.52 -3.70
N LYS A 41 4.69 -1.51 -4.34
CA LYS A 41 3.43 -1.04 -3.74
C LYS A 41 3.04 -1.87 -2.51
N SER A 42 3.05 -3.20 -2.60
CA SER A 42 2.70 -4.10 -1.48
C SER A 42 3.65 -4.00 -0.27
N ALA A 43 4.91 -3.59 -0.49
CA ALA A 43 5.87 -3.34 0.59
C ALA A 43 5.48 -2.12 1.45
N GLU A 44 4.85 -1.11 0.86
CA GLU A 44 4.33 0.07 1.58
C GLU A 44 3.22 -0.34 2.55
N ALA A 45 2.23 -1.10 2.08
CA ALA A 45 1.16 -1.63 2.92
C ALA A 45 1.71 -2.42 4.11
N THR A 46 2.67 -3.30 3.84
CA THR A 46 3.34 -4.11 4.86
C THR A 46 4.02 -3.24 5.93
N SER A 47 4.78 -2.24 5.53
CA SER A 47 5.49 -1.35 6.46
C SER A 47 4.52 -0.55 7.34
N LEU A 48 3.46 0.01 6.75
CA LEU A 48 2.49 0.82 7.48
C LEU A 48 1.59 -0.03 8.40
N LEU A 49 1.22 -1.25 8.01
CA LEU A 49 0.53 -2.18 8.90
C LEU A 49 1.39 -2.60 10.11
N GLN A 50 2.70 -2.78 9.93
CA GLN A 50 3.62 -3.05 11.04
C GLN A 50 3.69 -1.87 12.02
N LYS A 51 3.64 -0.61 11.53
CA LYS A 51 3.56 0.58 12.39
C LYS A 51 2.27 0.58 13.21
N LEU A 52 1.12 0.32 12.58
CA LEU A 52 -0.17 0.21 13.28
C LEU A 52 -0.17 -0.91 14.32
N TYR A 53 0.40 -2.06 13.98
CA TYR A 53 0.55 -3.18 14.90
C TYR A 53 1.41 -2.79 16.11
N ALA A 54 2.55 -2.14 15.88
CA ALA A 54 3.42 -1.67 16.96
C ALA A 54 2.73 -0.62 17.84
N GLY A 55 2.05 0.36 17.25
CA GLY A 55 1.27 1.37 17.98
C GLY A 55 0.18 0.75 18.85
N SER A 56 -0.49 -0.31 18.36
CA SER A 56 -1.50 -1.05 19.12
C SER A 56 -0.91 -1.72 20.36
N ARG A 57 0.30 -2.27 20.23
CA ARG A 57 1.00 -2.88 21.36
C ARG A 57 1.42 -1.84 22.39
N ILE A 58 1.92 -0.69 21.96
CA ILE A 58 2.29 0.41 22.85
C ILE A 58 1.06 0.90 23.61
N TYR A 59 -0.04 1.18 22.91
CA TYR A 59 -1.28 1.64 23.54
C TYR A 59 -1.80 0.64 24.59
N TYR A 60 -1.71 -0.66 24.30
CA TYR A 60 -2.11 -1.70 25.25
C TYR A 60 -1.28 -1.68 26.54
N LEU A 61 0.04 -1.46 26.45
CA LEU A 61 0.91 -1.44 27.63
C LEU A 61 0.50 -0.34 28.61
N GLU A 62 -0.03 0.77 28.10
CA GLU A 62 -0.47 1.91 28.90
C GLU A 62 -1.91 1.75 29.40
N ASN A 63 -2.82 1.24 28.57
CA ASN A 63 -4.27 1.28 28.82
C ASN A 63 -4.88 -0.08 29.20
N ARG A 64 -4.13 -1.18 29.03
CA ARG A 64 -4.58 -2.58 29.23
C ARG A 64 -5.78 -3.00 28.38
N GLN A 65 -6.06 -2.24 27.32
CA GLN A 65 -7.07 -2.52 26.30
C GLN A 65 -6.62 -1.89 24.98
N PHE A 66 -7.10 -2.39 23.83
CA PHE A 66 -6.86 -1.76 22.54
C PHE A 66 -7.74 -0.52 22.34
N PRO A 67 -7.41 0.44 21.44
CA PRO A 67 -8.27 1.59 21.17
C PRO A 67 -9.59 1.19 20.48
N GLU A 68 -10.53 2.12 20.38
CA GLU A 68 -11.79 1.88 19.66
C GLU A 68 -11.55 1.69 18.16
N ALA A 69 -12.55 1.19 17.43
CA ALA A 69 -12.43 1.02 15.98
C ALA A 69 -12.36 2.39 15.27
N ALA A 70 -11.49 2.50 14.27
CA ALA A 70 -11.45 3.62 13.34
C ALA A 70 -12.05 3.22 11.99
N ALA A 71 -12.86 4.11 11.42
CA ALA A 71 -13.36 3.94 10.07
C ALA A 71 -12.22 3.96 9.03
N ILE A 72 -12.52 3.49 7.82
CA ILE A 72 -11.55 3.46 6.73
C ILE A 72 -11.09 4.88 6.40
N THR A 73 -9.78 5.11 6.48
CA THR A 73 -9.16 6.43 6.31
C THR A 73 -7.94 6.32 5.38
N PRO A 74 -7.84 7.14 4.31
CA PRO A 74 -8.92 7.92 3.68
C PRO A 74 -10.11 7.05 3.24
N ALA A 75 -11.22 7.66 2.82
CA ALA A 75 -12.38 6.88 2.34
C ALA A 75 -12.02 6.00 1.11
N LEU A 76 -12.64 4.82 1.01
CA LEU A 76 -12.42 3.90 -0.13
C LEU A 76 -12.68 4.60 -1.47
N GLY A 77 -11.85 4.31 -2.46
CA GLY A 77 -11.94 4.89 -3.81
C GLY A 77 -11.31 6.28 -3.96
N THR A 78 -10.96 6.98 -2.88
CA THR A 78 -10.37 8.34 -2.94
C THR A 78 -8.98 8.36 -3.58
N CYS A 79 -8.24 7.25 -3.51
CA CYS A 79 -6.86 7.16 -3.96
C CYS A 79 -6.71 6.98 -5.48
N CYS A 80 -7.82 6.76 -6.18
CA CYS A 80 -7.85 6.36 -7.57
C CYS A 80 -8.55 7.42 -8.42
N ILE A 81 -7.87 8.53 -8.71
CA ILE A 81 -8.47 9.68 -9.41
C ILE A 81 -8.11 9.66 -10.92
N SER A 82 -7.01 9.00 -11.32
CA SER A 82 -6.52 8.92 -12.72
C SER A 82 -5.70 7.66 -13.05
N GLY A 83 -6.13 6.46 -12.60
CA GLY A 83 -5.59 5.20 -13.15
C GLY A 83 -4.36 4.60 -12.43
N GLY A 84 -4.39 4.57 -11.09
CA GLY A 84 -3.35 3.97 -10.24
C GLY A 84 -2.64 4.99 -9.35
N ASP A 85 -3.30 6.11 -9.09
CA ASP A 85 -2.77 7.21 -8.29
C ASP A 85 -2.58 6.83 -6.82
N LYS A 86 -1.81 7.69 -6.16
CA LYS A 86 -1.66 7.69 -4.72
C LYS A 86 -2.75 8.54 -4.10
N CYS A 87 -3.21 8.16 -2.91
CA CYS A 87 -3.99 9.02 -2.04
C CYS A 87 -3.24 10.34 -1.78
N ALA A 88 -3.98 11.44 -1.75
CA ALA A 88 -3.41 12.75 -1.42
C ALA A 88 -2.89 12.78 0.04
N PRO A 89 -1.77 13.48 0.32
CA PRO A 89 -1.21 13.61 1.65
C PRO A 89 -2.04 14.59 2.50
N LEU A 90 -3.14 14.11 3.07
CA LEU A 90 -4.08 14.93 3.85
C LEU A 90 -3.99 14.56 5.33
N ALA A 91 -3.06 15.20 6.04
CA ALA A 91 -2.84 14.98 7.48
C ALA A 91 -4.11 15.16 8.33
N SER A 92 -5.02 16.06 7.91
CA SER A 92 -6.28 16.34 8.62
C SER A 92 -7.25 15.15 8.67
N GLN A 93 -7.00 14.09 7.90
CA GLN A 93 -7.83 12.89 7.91
C GLN A 93 -7.46 11.94 9.08
N TRP A 94 -6.26 12.09 9.64
CA TRP A 94 -5.69 11.24 10.69
C TRP A 94 -5.95 11.78 12.11
N THR A 95 -7.03 12.56 12.30
CA THR A 95 -7.36 13.20 13.58
C THR A 95 -8.33 12.40 14.44
N ASP A 96 -8.82 11.25 13.97
CA ASP A 96 -9.65 10.35 14.76
C ASP A 96 -8.90 9.92 16.04
N ALA A 97 -9.64 9.79 17.15
CA ALA A 97 -9.07 9.46 18.45
C ALA A 97 -8.22 8.18 18.42
N THR A 98 -8.63 7.18 17.62
CA THR A 98 -7.90 5.93 17.45
C THR A 98 -6.59 6.12 16.69
N TRP A 99 -6.56 6.92 15.62
CA TRP A 99 -5.32 7.19 14.89
C TRP A 99 -4.30 7.94 15.75
N VAL A 100 -4.77 8.93 16.51
CA VAL A 100 -3.96 9.67 17.48
C VAL A 100 -3.43 8.76 18.58
N ALA A 101 -4.30 7.89 19.13
CA ALA A 101 -3.94 6.91 20.15
C ALA A 101 -2.88 5.91 19.67
N LEU A 102 -2.93 5.52 18.40
CA LEU A 102 -1.96 4.63 17.76
C LEU A 102 -0.70 5.36 17.28
N GLN A 103 -0.65 6.70 17.43
CA GLN A 103 0.41 7.55 16.89
C GLN A 103 0.64 7.32 15.39
N PHE A 104 -0.46 7.16 14.64
CA PHE A 104 -0.43 6.82 13.23
C PHE A 104 -0.99 7.95 12.37
N SER A 105 -0.16 8.42 11.44
CA SER A 105 -0.57 9.28 10.32
C SER A 105 0.17 8.83 9.05
N VAL A 106 -0.40 9.17 7.90
CA VAL A 106 0.26 9.01 6.60
C VAL A 106 0.23 10.36 5.92
N ASP A 107 1.35 11.08 6.05
CA ASP A 107 1.50 12.47 5.60
C ASP A 107 2.15 12.57 4.20
N ASP A 108 2.52 11.43 3.62
CA ASP A 108 3.06 11.33 2.26
C ASP A 108 2.05 10.68 1.30
N PRO A 109 2.18 10.91 -0.02
CA PRO A 109 1.38 10.20 -1.02
C PRO A 109 1.57 8.67 -0.93
N HIS A 110 0.47 7.95 -0.74
CA HIS A 110 0.44 6.51 -0.42
C HIS A 110 -0.59 5.75 -1.28
N TYR A 111 -0.48 4.43 -1.40
CA TYR A 111 -1.35 3.61 -2.28
C TYR A 111 -2.56 2.97 -1.57
N TYR A 112 -2.54 2.90 -0.24
CA TYR A 112 -3.51 2.12 0.52
C TYR A 112 -4.27 2.97 1.53
N VAL A 113 -5.56 2.74 1.69
CA VAL A 113 -6.33 3.26 2.82
C VAL A 113 -6.30 2.27 3.97
N TYR A 114 -6.43 2.76 5.21
CA TYR A 114 -6.25 1.96 6.40
C TYR A 114 -7.52 1.88 7.25
N GLN A 115 -7.70 0.75 7.92
CA GLN A 115 -8.80 0.52 8.85
C GLN A 115 -8.24 -0.10 10.14
N TYR A 116 -8.77 0.35 11.27
CA TYR A 116 -8.54 -0.27 12.57
C TYR A 116 -9.86 -0.80 13.12
N THR A 117 -9.93 -2.08 13.42
CA THR A 117 -11.11 -2.67 14.07
C THR A 117 -10.69 -3.44 15.30
N THR A 118 -11.58 -3.48 16.29
CA THR A 118 -11.42 -4.24 17.52
C THR A 118 -12.69 -5.04 17.80
N ASP A 119 -12.57 -6.09 18.61
CA ASP A 119 -13.74 -6.75 19.20
C ASP A 119 -14.41 -5.88 20.28
N ASP A 120 -15.63 -6.25 20.68
CA ASP A 120 -16.44 -5.49 21.65
C ASP A 120 -15.75 -5.33 23.02
N VAL A 121 -14.91 -6.31 23.38
CA VAL A 121 -14.20 -6.35 24.66
C VAL A 121 -12.80 -5.71 24.57
N ARG A 122 -12.39 -5.27 23.38
CA ARG A 122 -11.11 -4.59 23.11
C ARG A 122 -9.88 -5.42 23.48
N THR A 123 -9.99 -6.73 23.24
CA THR A 123 -8.95 -7.74 23.47
C THR A 123 -8.33 -8.29 22.19
N ASN A 124 -8.95 -8.04 21.05
CA ASN A 124 -8.47 -8.43 19.73
C ASN A 124 -8.57 -7.25 18.78
N PHE A 125 -7.55 -7.02 17.97
CA PHE A 125 -7.60 -6.02 16.92
C PHE A 125 -7.22 -6.59 15.55
N TYR A 126 -7.77 -5.96 14.53
CA TYR A 126 -7.43 -6.19 13.13
C TYR A 126 -7.09 -4.85 12.49
N VAL A 127 -5.92 -4.78 11.88
CA VAL A 127 -5.49 -3.67 11.04
C VAL A 127 -5.55 -4.12 9.58
N ARG A 128 -6.18 -3.32 8.74
CA ARG A 128 -6.34 -3.63 7.31
C ARG A 128 -5.86 -2.48 6.45
N ALA A 129 -5.27 -2.83 5.31
CA ALA A 129 -4.88 -1.91 4.26
C ALA A 129 -5.58 -2.32 2.96
N PHE A 130 -6.27 -1.39 2.32
CA PHE A 130 -7.01 -1.60 1.07
C PHE A 130 -6.44 -0.68 0.00
N GLY A 131 -5.98 -1.24 -1.11
CA GLY A 131 -5.41 -0.47 -2.22
C GLY A 131 -5.95 -0.96 -3.55
N ASP A 132 -6.55 -0.06 -4.31
CA ASP A 132 -6.87 -0.30 -5.72
C ASP A 132 -5.67 0.20 -6.55
N LEU A 133 -4.84 -0.75 -7.01
CA LEU A 133 -3.53 -0.43 -7.60
C LEU A 133 -3.58 -0.04 -9.08
N ASP A 134 -4.72 -0.29 -9.74
CA ASP A 134 -4.93 -0.08 -11.17
C ASP A 134 -6.32 0.47 -11.54
N CYS A 135 -7.08 0.92 -10.55
CA CYS A 135 -8.32 1.67 -10.69
C CYS A 135 -9.48 0.91 -11.34
N ASP A 136 -9.57 -0.38 -11.08
CA ASP A 136 -10.62 -1.25 -11.60
C ASP A 136 -11.77 -1.50 -10.60
N GLY A 137 -11.68 -0.96 -9.38
CA GLY A 137 -12.62 -1.19 -8.29
C GLY A 137 -12.37 -2.48 -7.51
N GLU A 138 -11.30 -3.23 -7.82
CA GLU A 138 -10.87 -4.43 -7.11
C GLU A 138 -9.70 -4.14 -6.16
N PHE A 139 -9.97 -4.26 -4.87
CA PHE A 139 -8.99 -3.90 -3.84
C PHE A 139 -8.02 -5.04 -3.52
N SER A 140 -6.73 -4.74 -3.56
CA SER A 140 -5.68 -5.52 -2.92
C SER A 140 -5.72 -5.28 -1.41
N THR A 141 -5.97 -6.34 -0.63
CA THR A 141 -6.23 -6.22 0.81
C THR A 141 -5.19 -6.98 1.62
N PHE A 142 -4.57 -6.27 2.56
CA PHE A 142 -3.62 -6.81 3.54
C PHE A 142 -4.20 -6.66 4.93
N GLN A 143 -3.97 -7.65 5.78
CA GLN A 143 -4.41 -7.62 7.17
C GLN A 143 -3.31 -8.12 8.10
N MET A 144 -3.18 -7.48 9.25
CA MET A 144 -2.54 -8.07 10.43
C MET A 144 -3.55 -8.08 11.58
N MET A 145 -3.36 -8.99 12.52
CA MET A 145 -4.17 -9.07 13.73
C MET A 145 -3.28 -9.19 14.95
N GLY A 146 -3.79 -8.77 16.10
CA GLY A 146 -3.18 -9.04 17.39
C GLY A 146 -4.26 -9.36 18.42
N GLU A 147 -3.94 -10.30 19.30
CA GLU A 147 -4.81 -10.77 20.37
C GLU A 147 -4.09 -10.66 21.71
N ILE A 148 -4.85 -10.53 22.79
CA ILE A 148 -4.33 -10.71 24.14
C ILE A 148 -4.53 -12.19 24.49
N ASN A 149 -3.44 -12.96 24.49
CA ASN A 149 -3.51 -14.34 24.95
C ASN A 149 -3.49 -14.36 26.48
N SER A 150 -4.49 -15.00 27.09
CA SER A 150 -4.54 -15.21 28.55
C SER A 150 -3.42 -16.12 29.08
N GLN A 151 -2.72 -16.86 28.22
CA GLN A 151 -1.52 -17.63 28.59
C GLN A 151 -0.25 -16.80 28.76
N TYR A 152 -0.17 -15.59 28.18
CA TYR A 152 1.02 -14.74 28.28
C TYR A 152 0.66 -13.47 29.08
N ALA A 153 1.12 -13.39 30.33
CA ALA A 153 0.80 -12.31 31.26
C ALA A 153 1.41 -10.93 30.86
N ASP A 154 2.26 -10.90 29.82
CA ASP A 154 3.15 -9.78 29.53
C ASP A 154 2.66 -8.86 28.40
N GLY A 155 1.46 -9.08 27.84
CA GLY A 155 0.84 -8.21 26.85
C GLY A 155 0.29 -8.94 25.63
N PRO A 156 -0.07 -8.22 24.56
CA PRO A 156 -0.67 -8.81 23.38
C PRO A 156 0.29 -9.82 22.76
N ALA A 157 -0.17 -11.06 22.72
CA ALA A 157 0.54 -12.21 22.21
C ALA A 157 -0.15 -12.62 20.91
N GLY A 158 0.40 -12.14 19.82
CA GLY A 158 0.02 -12.53 18.47
C GLY A 158 1.27 -12.51 17.59
N THR A 159 1.40 -13.48 16.69
CA THR A 159 2.35 -13.34 15.59
C THR A 159 1.76 -12.33 14.62
N ALA A 160 2.53 -11.26 14.34
CA ALA A 160 2.19 -10.28 13.31
C ALA A 160 2.34 -10.95 11.92
N SER A 161 1.38 -11.80 11.58
CA SER A 161 1.32 -12.47 10.29
C SER A 161 0.52 -11.60 9.34
N ILE A 162 1.11 -11.27 8.20
CA ILE A 162 0.41 -10.52 7.16
C ILE A 162 -0.42 -11.53 6.37
N TYR A 163 -1.72 -11.42 6.51
CA TYR A 163 -2.66 -12.16 5.70
C TYR A 163 -2.99 -11.31 4.46
N LYS A 164 -2.59 -11.81 3.30
CA LYS A 164 -3.10 -11.30 2.02
C LYS A 164 -4.49 -11.88 1.82
N ILE A 165 -5.51 -11.03 1.88
CA ILE A 165 -6.91 -11.46 1.77
C ILE A 165 -7.34 -11.54 0.30
N LYS A 166 -6.82 -10.63 -0.54
CA LYS A 166 -7.09 -10.56 -1.97
C LYS A 166 -5.97 -9.80 -2.69
N GLU A 167 -5.46 -10.31 -3.80
CA GLU A 167 -4.44 -9.65 -4.65
C GLU A 167 -4.72 -9.98 -6.12
N ARG A 168 -4.62 -8.99 -7.02
CA ARG A 168 -4.75 -9.18 -8.47
C ARG A 168 -3.42 -9.68 -9.03
N GLU A 169 -3.40 -10.88 -9.62
CA GLU A 169 -2.22 -11.44 -10.32
C GLU A 169 -1.71 -10.51 -11.43
#